data_AF-A0A1E5VZH8-F1
#
_entry.id   AF-A0A1E5VZH8-F1
#
_cell.length_a   1.000
_cell.length_b   1.000
_cell.length_c   1.000
_cell.angle_alpha   90.00
_cell.angle_beta   90.00
_cell.angle_gamma   90.00
#
_symmetry.space_group_name_H-M   'P 1'
#
loop_
_entity.id
_entity.type
_entity.pdbx_description
1 polymer ?
#
loop_
_entity_poly.entity_id
_entity_poly.type
_entity_poly.pdbx_seq_one_letter_code
_entity_poly.pdbx_strand_id
1 'polypeptide(L)'
;MGAAAGGSAPKGIPVSLSIGGFGTGYSLPSRQAALDLSSTSGTPTSAGASPACPAPSATPQHPVRAREADLTATPRCTFPPVAYLKRAVDTGIFERVHVRIYDDDNCEAYWHLAWDRWTAAYPVTRFYVGMTASKMTHGWVHPKNVYYDVMPSVQKADNYSGFMI
;
A
#
# COMPACT_ATOMS: atom_id res chain seq x y z
N MET A 1 -2.61 12.67 -16.78
CA MET A 1 -3.98 13.24 -16.74
C MET A 1 -4.95 12.09 -16.63
N GLY A 2 -5.80 12.10 -15.59
CA GLY A 2 -6.73 11.01 -15.28
C GLY A 2 -6.88 10.81 -13.77
N ALA A 3 -7.25 11.86 -13.04
CA ALA A 3 -7.69 11.71 -11.65
C ALA A 3 -9.18 11.34 -11.67
N ALA A 4 -9.50 10.06 -11.49
CA ALA A 4 -10.86 9.61 -11.24
C ALA A 4 -11.13 9.61 -9.72
N ALA A 5 -11.07 10.79 -9.11
CA ALA A 5 -11.62 11.01 -7.77
C ALA A 5 -12.96 11.72 -7.91
N GLY A 6 -13.95 11.00 -8.46
CA GLY A 6 -15.26 11.53 -8.81
C GLY A 6 -16.27 10.42 -9.07
N GLY A 7 -16.27 9.39 -8.25
CA GLY A 7 -17.28 8.33 -8.26
C GLY A 7 -17.70 8.06 -6.82
N SER A 8 -19.00 8.21 -6.55
CA SER A 8 -19.63 7.80 -5.29
C SER A 8 -19.16 6.38 -4.93
N ALA A 9 -18.43 6.24 -3.82
CA ALA A 9 -17.96 4.92 -3.40
C ALA A 9 -19.18 4.01 -3.15
N PRO A 10 -19.23 2.82 -3.77
CA PRO A 10 -20.29 1.86 -3.49
C PRO A 10 -20.32 1.53 -1.99
N LYS A 11 -21.52 1.56 -1.40
CA LYS A 11 -21.76 1.33 0.04
C LYS A 11 -21.03 0.06 0.51
N GLY A 12 -20.07 0.23 1.42
CA GLY A 12 -19.40 -0.87 2.12
C GLY A 12 -17.98 -1.21 1.63
N ILE A 13 -17.47 -0.59 0.58
CA ILE A 13 -16.08 -0.81 0.12
C ILE A 13 -15.20 0.33 0.66
N PRO A 14 -14.21 0.04 1.54
CA PRO A 14 -13.28 1.05 2.02
C PRO A 14 -12.38 1.53 0.87
N VAL A 15 -12.09 2.83 0.84
CA VAL A 15 -11.19 3.45 -0.13
C VAL A 15 -9.92 3.87 0.59
N SER A 16 -8.76 3.46 0.07
CA SER A 16 -7.44 3.83 0.57
C SER A 16 -6.70 4.74 -0.41
N LEU A 17 -5.85 5.62 0.11
CA LEU A 17 -4.94 6.45 -0.68
C LEU A 17 -3.52 5.90 -0.57
N SER A 18 -2.90 5.60 -1.71
CA SER A 18 -1.49 5.19 -1.78
C SER A 18 -0.59 6.40 -2.04
N ILE A 19 0.45 6.58 -1.22
CA ILE A 19 1.43 7.67 -1.36
C ILE A 19 2.78 7.06 -1.78
N GLY A 20 3.46 7.69 -2.74
CA GLY A 20 4.68 7.18 -3.36
C GLY A 20 4.44 6.77 -4.81
N GLY A 21 5.00 5.63 -5.22
CA GLY A 21 4.87 5.09 -6.59
C GLY A 21 6.21 4.83 -7.24
N PHE A 22 6.28 4.66 -8.56
CA PHE A 22 7.56 4.41 -9.25
C PHE A 22 8.33 5.70 -9.63
N GLY A 23 7.71 6.88 -9.46
CA GLY A 23 8.33 8.17 -9.77
C GLY A 23 9.42 8.57 -8.77
N THR A 24 10.25 9.54 -9.14
CA THR A 24 11.32 10.10 -8.28
C THR A 24 10.92 11.40 -7.58
N GLY A 25 9.69 11.87 -7.80
CA GLY A 25 9.20 13.18 -7.34
C GLY A 25 8.70 13.24 -5.89
N TYR A 26 8.99 12.23 -5.06
CA TYR A 26 8.57 12.19 -3.65
C TYR A 26 9.76 11.84 -2.75
N SER A 27 9.86 12.50 -1.60
CA SER A 27 10.85 12.20 -0.57
C SER A 27 10.35 12.61 0.81
N LEU A 28 10.76 11.89 1.85
CA LEU A 28 10.48 12.21 3.25
C LEU A 28 11.82 12.27 4.01
N PRO A 29 12.58 13.37 3.86
CA PRO A 29 13.95 13.46 4.38
C PRO A 29 14.02 13.72 5.89
N SER A 30 12.94 14.22 6.50
CA SER A 30 12.93 14.61 7.91
C SER A 30 11.62 14.22 8.59
N ARG A 31 11.66 14.11 9.93
CA ARG A 31 10.47 13.88 10.76
C ARG A 31 9.41 14.97 10.56
N GLN A 32 9.84 16.22 10.37
CA GLN A 32 8.92 17.33 10.13
C GLN A 32 8.16 17.17 8.81
N ALA A 33 8.85 16.79 7.74
CA ALA A 33 8.19 16.53 6.45
C ALA A 33 7.13 15.42 6.55
N ALA A 34 7.34 14.42 7.40
CA ALA A 34 6.35 13.37 7.66
C ALA A 34 5.13 13.87 8.46
N LEU A 35 5.33 14.78 9.41
CA LEU A 35 4.25 15.41 10.19
C LEU A 35 3.43 16.39 9.33
N ASP A 36 4.09 17.10 8.42
CA ASP A 36 3.42 18.01 7.49
C ASP A 36 2.58 17.22 6.47
N LEU A 37 3.09 16.07 6.02
CA LEU A 37 2.33 15.16 5.15
C LEU A 37 1.12 14.56 5.88
N SER A 38 1.28 14.13 7.14
CA SER A 38 0.17 13.55 7.89
C SER A 38 -0.93 14.58 8.19
N SER A 39 -0.54 15.82 8.51
CA SER A 39 -1.52 16.91 8.70
C SER A 39 -2.24 17.28 7.40
N THR A 40 -1.53 17.32 6.26
CA THR A 40 -2.13 17.55 4.94
C THR A 40 -3.12 16.43 4.57
N SER A 41 -2.82 15.17 4.89
CA SER A 41 -3.74 14.04 4.65
C SER A 41 -5.00 14.08 5.53
N GLY A 42 -4.96 14.81 6.64
CA GLY A 42 -6.10 15.05 7.52
C GLY A 42 -7.02 16.21 7.08
N THR A 43 -6.57 17.03 6.13
CA THR A 43 -7.35 18.14 5.58
C THR A 43 -7.62 17.91 4.09
N PRO A 44 -8.89 17.92 3.61
CA PRO A 44 -9.17 17.80 2.18
C PRO A 44 -8.64 19.05 1.48
N THR A 45 -7.42 18.96 0.96
CA THR A 45 -6.74 20.10 0.35
C THR A 45 -7.02 20.06 -1.14
N SER A 46 -8.17 20.62 -1.54
CA SER A 46 -8.32 21.15 -2.89
C SER A 46 -7.54 22.47 -2.96
N ALA A 47 -6.27 22.44 -3.34
CA ALA A 47 -5.55 23.65 -3.71
C ALA A 47 -4.38 23.35 -4.64
N GLY A 48 -4.66 23.38 -5.94
CA GLY A 48 -3.70 23.91 -6.89
C GLY A 48 -3.54 25.40 -6.57
N ALA A 49 -2.37 25.78 -6.07
CA ALA A 49 -2.03 27.18 -5.86
C ALA A 49 -1.82 27.86 -7.23
N SER A 50 -2.89 28.45 -7.75
CA SER A 50 -2.80 29.56 -8.71
C SER A 50 -3.01 30.85 -7.91
N PRO A 51 -2.17 31.90 -8.07
CA PRO A 51 -2.09 33.02 -7.12
C PRO A 51 -3.24 34.04 -7.23
N ALA A 52 -4.46 33.64 -7.59
CA ALA A 52 -5.53 34.59 -7.96
C ALA A 52 -6.94 34.24 -7.47
N CYS A 53 -7.11 33.62 -6.29
CA CYS A 53 -8.45 33.49 -5.69
C CYS A 53 -8.45 33.90 -4.21
N PRO A 54 -9.24 34.91 -3.79
CA PRO A 54 -9.44 35.20 -2.37
C PRO A 54 -10.31 34.10 -1.74
N ALA A 55 -9.98 33.72 -0.50
CA ALA A 55 -10.60 32.63 0.24
C ALA A 55 -12.08 32.90 0.57
N PRO A 56 -13.00 31.92 0.39
CA PRO A 56 -14.33 32.02 0.96
C PRO A 56 -14.30 31.65 2.46
N SER A 57 -15.15 32.34 3.20
CA SER A 57 -15.37 32.24 4.64
C SER A 57 -15.57 30.81 5.15
N ALA A 58 -14.95 30.54 6.30
CA ALA A 58 -15.01 29.29 7.03
C ALA A 58 -16.46 28.88 7.35
N THR A 59 -16.88 27.73 6.84
CA THR A 59 -18.06 27.00 7.34
C THR A 59 -17.64 26.09 8.50
N PRO A 60 -18.53 25.79 9.46
CA PRO A 60 -18.17 25.02 10.66
C PRO A 60 -17.77 23.60 10.27
N GLN A 61 -16.55 23.22 10.59
CA GLN A 61 -16.07 21.86 10.40
C GLN A 61 -16.89 20.92 11.30
N HIS A 62 -17.62 19.98 10.69
CA HIS A 62 -18.06 18.79 11.42
C HIS A 62 -16.78 18.11 11.96
N PRO A 63 -16.68 17.80 13.25
CA PRO A 63 -15.51 17.10 13.77
C PRO A 63 -15.46 15.73 13.10
N VAL A 64 -14.56 15.58 12.12
CA VAL A 64 -14.23 14.28 11.54
C VAL A 64 -13.59 13.51 12.68
N ARG A 65 -14.39 12.66 13.33
CA ARG A 65 -13.90 11.74 14.36
C ARG A 65 -12.76 10.97 13.69
N ALA A 66 -11.54 11.10 14.22
CA ALA A 66 -10.37 10.40 13.71
C ALA A 66 -10.71 8.91 13.63
N ARG A 67 -11.02 8.43 12.43
CA ARG A 67 -11.14 7.01 12.17
C ARG A 67 -9.72 6.48 12.20
N GLU A 68 -9.50 5.42 12.95
CA GLU A 68 -8.25 4.67 12.90
C GLU A 68 -7.93 4.39 11.44
N ALA A 69 -6.84 4.97 10.95
CA ALA A 69 -6.44 4.83 9.57
C ALA A 69 -5.81 3.44 9.40
N ASP A 70 -6.44 2.60 8.58
CA ASP A 70 -5.89 1.30 8.20
C ASP A 70 -4.64 1.54 7.35
N LEU A 71 -3.48 1.44 7.99
CA LEU A 71 -2.21 1.76 7.39
C LEU A 71 -1.63 0.53 6.72
N THR A 72 -1.40 0.65 5.41
CA THR A 72 -0.90 -0.44 4.58
C THR A 72 0.43 -0.08 3.90
N ALA A 73 1.32 -1.06 3.74
CA ALA A 73 2.53 -0.92 2.94
C ALA A 73 2.53 -1.90 1.75
N THR A 74 3.10 -1.50 0.61
CA THR A 74 3.20 -2.33 -0.59
C THR A 74 4.66 -2.54 -1.03
N PRO A 75 5.45 -3.35 -0.29
CA PRO A 75 6.84 -3.66 -0.60
C PRO A 75 7.06 -4.30 -1.98
N ARG A 76 8.32 -4.31 -2.42
CA ARG A 76 8.85 -5.28 -3.39
C ARG A 76 9.00 -6.65 -2.72
N CYS A 77 8.99 -7.73 -3.49
CA CYS A 77 9.10 -9.07 -2.89
C CYS A 77 10.48 -9.34 -2.26
N THR A 78 11.56 -8.75 -2.77
CA THR A 78 12.91 -8.92 -2.21
C THR A 78 12.95 -8.68 -0.69
N PHE A 79 13.48 -9.67 0.04
CA PHE A 79 13.68 -9.62 1.49
C PHE A 79 15.18 -9.77 1.83
N PRO A 80 15.75 -8.93 2.72
CA PRO A 80 15.10 -7.86 3.48
C PRO A 80 14.69 -6.65 2.62
N PRO A 81 13.68 -5.86 3.04
CA PRO A 81 13.29 -4.67 2.31
C PRO A 81 14.36 -3.58 2.37
N VAL A 82 14.27 -2.64 1.43
CA VAL A 82 15.09 -1.41 1.42
C VAL A 82 15.00 -0.66 2.75
N ALA A 83 16.09 -0.01 3.16
CA ALA A 83 16.28 0.47 4.54
C ALA A 83 15.15 1.39 5.06
N TYR A 84 14.59 2.26 4.22
CA TYR A 84 13.49 3.13 4.64
C TYR A 84 12.21 2.35 4.94
N LEU A 85 11.91 1.33 4.14
CA LEU A 85 10.75 0.49 4.30
C LEU A 85 10.94 -0.47 5.47
N LYS A 86 12.15 -1.01 5.64
CA LYS A 86 12.50 -1.80 6.82
C LYS A 86 12.23 -1.01 8.11
N ARG A 87 12.75 0.22 8.20
CA ARG A 87 12.51 1.09 9.37
C ARG A 87 11.03 1.33 9.61
N ALA A 88 10.24 1.50 8.55
CA ALA A 88 8.80 1.72 8.68
C ALA A 88 8.06 0.47 9.16
N VAL A 89 8.29 -0.69 8.54
CA VAL A 89 7.61 -1.95 8.90
C VAL A 89 8.03 -2.42 10.29
N ASP A 90 9.28 -2.21 10.69
CA ASP A 90 9.79 -2.51 12.04
C ASP A 90 9.08 -1.73 13.15
N THR A 91 8.39 -0.63 12.84
CA THR A 91 7.58 0.08 13.85
C THR A 91 6.30 -0.67 14.24
N GLY A 92 5.87 -1.66 13.45
CA GLY A 92 4.66 -2.45 13.73
C GLY A 92 3.34 -1.71 13.53
N ILE A 93 3.35 -0.49 12.99
CA ILE A 93 2.14 0.33 12.79
C ILE A 93 1.29 -0.10 11.58
N PHE A 94 1.84 -0.93 10.70
CA PHE A 94 1.13 -1.39 9.50
C PHE A 94 0.23 -2.56 9.86
N GLU A 95 -1.09 -2.38 9.69
CA GLU A 95 -2.06 -3.44 9.87
C GLU A 95 -1.92 -4.49 8.76
N ARG A 96 -1.66 -4.03 7.52
CA ARG A 96 -1.55 -4.89 6.35
C ARG A 96 -0.30 -4.59 5.52
N VAL A 97 0.32 -5.64 5.01
CA VAL A 97 1.46 -5.54 4.10
C VAL A 97 1.18 -6.36 2.84
N HIS A 98 1.26 -5.70 1.69
CA HIS A 98 0.99 -6.29 0.38
C HIS A 98 2.32 -6.56 -0.34
N VAL A 99 2.80 -7.81 -0.29
CA VAL A 99 4.09 -8.19 -0.88
C VAL A 99 3.89 -8.41 -2.38
N ARG A 100 4.45 -7.55 -3.23
CA ARG A 100 4.34 -7.69 -4.68
C ARG A 100 5.29 -8.77 -5.19
N ILE A 101 4.75 -9.88 -5.71
CA ILE A 101 5.52 -11.01 -6.27
C ILE A 101 5.72 -10.92 -7.79
N TYR A 102 5.35 -9.80 -8.40
CA TYR A 102 5.46 -9.51 -9.83
C TYR A 102 6.42 -8.34 -10.08
N ASP A 103 6.84 -8.13 -11.33
CA ASP A 103 7.66 -6.98 -11.76
C ASP A 103 9.05 -6.91 -11.06
N ASP A 104 9.59 -8.07 -10.66
CA ASP A 104 10.92 -8.25 -10.06
C ASP A 104 11.49 -9.64 -10.43
N ASP A 105 12.63 -9.68 -11.13
CA ASP A 105 13.19 -10.88 -11.77
C ASP A 105 13.43 -12.04 -10.79
N ASN A 106 13.86 -11.75 -9.55
CA ASN A 106 14.12 -12.79 -8.57
C ASN A 106 12.84 -13.39 -7.98
N CYS A 107 11.74 -12.65 -8.06
CA CYS A 107 10.48 -13.02 -7.42
C CYS A 107 9.62 -13.91 -8.31
N GLU A 108 9.79 -13.91 -9.62
CA GLU A 108 9.04 -14.82 -10.50
C GLU A 108 9.26 -16.30 -10.13
N ALA A 109 10.50 -16.69 -9.83
CA ALA A 109 10.86 -18.06 -9.48
C ALA A 109 10.88 -18.32 -7.97
N TYR A 110 11.33 -17.35 -7.16
CA TYR A 110 11.64 -17.55 -5.74
C TYR A 110 10.72 -16.79 -4.78
N TRP A 111 9.55 -16.35 -5.23
CA TRP A 111 8.60 -15.61 -4.37
C TRP A 111 8.24 -16.37 -3.09
N HIS A 112 8.16 -17.71 -3.11
CA HIS A 112 7.80 -18.52 -1.94
C HIS A 112 8.86 -18.40 -0.83
N LEU A 113 10.15 -18.36 -1.18
CA LEU A 113 11.23 -18.14 -0.22
C LEU A 113 11.17 -16.74 0.40
N ALA A 114 10.83 -15.74 -0.42
CA ALA A 114 10.64 -14.38 0.08
C ALA A 114 9.41 -14.28 0.97
N TRP A 115 8.30 -14.93 0.58
CA TRP A 115 7.06 -15.00 1.34
C TRP A 115 7.27 -15.58 2.74
N ASP A 116 7.97 -16.70 2.84
CA ASP A 116 8.28 -17.35 4.13
C ASP A 116 9.10 -16.42 5.03
N ARG A 117 10.06 -15.67 4.46
CA ARG A 117 10.85 -14.69 5.21
C ARG A 117 10.02 -13.50 5.69
N TRP A 118 9.15 -12.97 4.83
CA TRP A 118 8.27 -11.85 5.17
C TRP A 118 7.31 -12.21 6.30
N THR A 119 6.61 -13.33 6.16
CA THR A 119 5.60 -13.78 7.13
C THR A 119 6.21 -14.19 8.46
N ALA A 120 7.40 -14.81 8.45
CA ALA A 120 8.13 -15.15 9.67
C ALA A 120 8.73 -13.93 10.40
N ALA A 121 9.15 -12.90 9.67
CA ALA A 121 9.73 -11.70 10.27
C ALA A 121 8.71 -10.84 11.03
N TYR A 122 7.44 -10.84 10.60
CA TYR A 122 6.38 -10.00 11.18
C TYR A 122 5.11 -10.81 11.49
N PRO A 123 5.12 -11.67 12.52
CA PRO A 123 4.02 -12.62 12.79
C PRO A 123 2.69 -11.93 13.16
N VAL A 124 2.73 -10.69 13.65
CA VAL A 124 1.54 -9.91 14.05
C VAL A 124 0.90 -9.14 12.90
N THR A 125 1.59 -9.00 11.77
CA THR A 125 1.15 -8.21 10.63
C THR A 125 0.40 -9.08 9.62
N ARG A 126 -0.73 -8.59 9.10
CA ARG A 126 -1.50 -9.32 8.09
C ARG A 126 -0.85 -9.17 6.71
N PHE A 127 -0.53 -10.28 6.07
CA PHE A 127 0.09 -10.30 4.76
C PHE A 127 -0.90 -10.60 3.64
N TYR A 128 -0.78 -9.84 2.56
CA TYR A 128 -1.46 -10.11 1.30
C TYR A 128 -0.44 -10.36 0.21
N VAL A 129 -0.75 -11.30 -0.67
CA VAL A 129 0.08 -11.62 -1.83
C VAL A 129 -0.33 -10.68 -2.96
N GLY A 130 0.57 -9.79 -3.34
CA GLY A 130 0.37 -8.85 -4.44
C GLY A 130 0.67 -9.51 -5.78
N MET A 131 -0.33 -9.61 -6.64
CA MET A 131 -0.24 -10.19 -7.97
C MET A 131 -0.67 -9.21 -9.04
N THR A 132 -0.24 -9.44 -10.29
CA THR A 132 -0.71 -8.68 -11.44
C THR A 132 -1.91 -9.35 -12.11
N ALA A 133 -2.92 -8.56 -12.50
CA ALA A 133 -4.01 -9.01 -13.36
C ALA A 133 -3.61 -9.05 -14.86
N SER A 134 -2.52 -8.40 -15.24
CA SER A 134 -2.09 -8.27 -16.63
C SER A 134 -1.24 -9.45 -17.06
N LYS A 135 -1.67 -10.15 -18.11
CA LYS A 135 -0.91 -11.23 -18.75
C LYS A 135 0.40 -10.76 -19.39
N MET A 136 0.53 -9.47 -19.65
CA MET A 136 1.72 -8.87 -20.26
C MET A 136 2.78 -8.45 -19.23
N THR A 137 2.46 -8.55 -17.94
CA THR A 137 3.37 -8.17 -16.87
C THR A 137 4.15 -9.40 -16.40
N HIS A 138 5.45 -9.21 -16.27
CA HIS A 138 6.37 -10.15 -15.64
C HIS A 138 5.87 -10.59 -14.25
N GLY A 139 5.87 -11.90 -14.00
CA GLY A 139 5.29 -12.52 -12.80
C GLY A 139 3.77 -12.72 -12.84
N TRP A 140 3.13 -12.71 -14.02
CA TRP A 140 1.74 -13.14 -14.14
C TRP A 140 1.59 -14.62 -13.85
N VAL A 141 0.68 -14.95 -12.93
CA VAL A 141 0.37 -16.34 -12.57
C VAL A 141 -0.98 -16.71 -13.16
N HIS A 142 -1.02 -17.82 -13.90
CA HIS A 142 -2.28 -18.34 -14.45
C HIS A 142 -3.26 -18.66 -13.30
N PRO A 143 -4.56 -18.31 -13.39
CA PRO A 143 -5.53 -18.54 -12.31
C PRO A 143 -5.56 -19.98 -11.77
N LYS A 144 -5.37 -20.96 -12.66
CA LYS A 144 -5.19 -22.37 -12.29
C LYS A 144 -4.00 -22.57 -11.32
N ASN A 145 -2.86 -21.97 -11.59
CA ASN A 145 -1.67 -22.08 -10.75
C ASN A 145 -1.83 -21.27 -9.45
N VAL A 146 -2.69 -20.25 -9.43
CA VAL A 146 -3.06 -19.60 -8.15
C VAL A 146 -3.72 -20.61 -7.22
N TYR A 147 -4.67 -21.39 -7.75
CA TYR A 147 -5.37 -22.40 -6.97
C TYR A 147 -4.48 -23.59 -6.56
N TYR A 148 -3.67 -24.11 -7.47
CA TYR A 148 -2.89 -25.33 -7.21
C TYR A 148 -1.50 -25.09 -6.59
N ASP A 149 -0.87 -23.94 -6.82
CA ASP A 149 0.52 -23.69 -6.40
C ASP A 149 0.60 -22.55 -5.36
N VAL A 150 -0.03 -21.41 -5.65
CA VAL A 150 0.09 -20.21 -4.80
C VAL A 150 -0.68 -20.39 -3.50
N MET A 151 -1.97 -20.73 -3.57
CA MET A 151 -2.83 -20.86 -2.39
C MET A 151 -2.27 -21.85 -1.35
N PRO A 152 -1.86 -23.08 -1.72
CA PRO A 152 -1.32 -24.02 -0.74
C PRO A 152 0.00 -23.56 -0.11
N SER A 153 0.75 -22.68 -0.77
CA SER A 153 2.01 -22.14 -0.24
C SER A 153 1.76 -20.99 0.73
N VAL A 154 0.87 -20.06 0.38
CA VAL A 154 0.65 -18.84 1.17
C VAL A 154 -0.20 -19.10 2.41
N GLN A 155 -1.13 -20.06 2.35
CA GLN A 155 -1.97 -20.47 3.48
C GLN A 155 -1.21 -21.20 4.59
N LYS A 156 0.07 -21.57 4.38
CA LYS A 156 0.92 -22.12 5.45
C LYS A 156 1.26 -21.07 6.51
N ALA A 157 1.17 -19.79 6.18
CA ALA A 157 1.43 -18.71 7.09
C ALA A 157 0.13 -18.29 7.80
N ASP A 158 0.11 -18.35 9.14
CA ASP A 158 -1.07 -18.01 9.95
C ASP A 158 -1.52 -16.55 9.79
N ASN A 159 -0.61 -15.68 9.37
CA ASN A 159 -0.83 -14.27 9.13
C ASN A 159 -1.15 -13.92 7.66
N TYR A 160 -1.39 -14.92 6.80
CA TYR A 160 -1.96 -14.70 5.47
C TYR A 160 -3.40 -14.19 5.55
N SER A 161 -3.73 -13.15 4.79
CA SER A 161 -5.05 -12.51 4.84
C SER A 161 -5.70 -12.27 3.47
N GLY A 162 -5.04 -12.62 2.37
CA GLY A 162 -5.65 -12.62 1.04
C GLY A 162 -4.71 -12.21 -0.09
N PHE A 163 -5.31 -11.81 -1.20
CA PHE A 163 -4.62 -11.32 -2.39
C PHE A 163 -4.81 -9.80 -2.56
N MET A 164 -3.79 -9.15 -3.10
CA MET A 164 -3.86 -7.78 -3.62
C MET A 164 -3.63 -7.85 -5.13
N ILE A 165 -4.47 -7.17 -5.91
CA ILE A 165 -4.48 -7.17 -7.38
C ILE A 165 -4.36 -5.74 -7.89
#